data_AF-A0A951H5T4-F1
#
_entry.id   AF-A0A951H5T4-F1
#
_cell.length_a   1.000
_cell.length_b   1.000
_cell.length_c   1.000
_cell.angle_alpha   90.00
_cell.angle_beta   90.00
_cell.angle_gamma   90.00
#
_symmetry.space_group_name_H-M   'P 1'
#
loop_
_entity.id
_entity.type
_entity.pdbx_description
1 polymer ?
#
loop_
_entity_poly.entity_id
_entity_poly.type
_entity_poly.pdbx_seq_one_letter_code
_entity_poly.pdbx_strand_id
1 'polypeptide(L)'
;MKNEVTRWTTCRERSWMGNARNYQPMQSVMLPAPPVQYGDGKIVTSPAFNLEDVLADFLRLQERARSEFLSIFAHSLTVDMRAALLDRPVSEKDAEKAYQINEWLHQLTSSLNPTHSRGVAEEAGLIRDIAAESFRYGLEGGVGRAVMAGKSVIARSLETLVSRGD
;
A
#
# COMPACT_ATOMS: atom_id res chain seq x y z
N MET A 1 23.65 0.35 -46.62
CA MET A 1 22.43 0.18 -45.82
C MET A 1 22.82 -0.60 -44.57
N LYS A 2 22.85 0.06 -43.41
CA LYS A 2 23.24 -0.54 -42.13
C LYS A 2 21.96 -0.94 -41.39
N ASN A 3 21.83 -2.22 -41.06
CA ASN A 3 20.74 -2.76 -40.26
C ASN A 3 20.92 -2.33 -38.79
N GLU A 4 20.11 -1.39 -38.33
CA GLU A 4 19.97 -1.10 -36.90
C GLU A 4 18.97 -2.10 -36.31
N VAL A 5 19.51 -3.11 -35.63
CA VAL A 5 18.76 -3.99 -34.75
C VAL A 5 18.43 -3.18 -33.49
N THR A 6 17.19 -2.71 -33.39
CA THR A 6 16.63 -2.09 -32.18
C THR A 6 16.64 -3.14 -31.06
N ARG A 7 17.66 -3.04 -30.20
CA ARG A 7 17.83 -3.87 -29.02
C ARG A 7 16.77 -3.46 -27.99
N TRP A 8 15.72 -4.25 -27.86
CA TRP A 8 14.78 -4.15 -26.74
C TRP A 8 15.52 -4.53 -25.46
N THR A 9 16.09 -3.53 -24.79
CA THR A 9 16.65 -3.72 -23.45
C THR A 9 15.48 -3.99 -22.51
N THR A 10 15.42 -5.21 -22.03
CA THR A 10 14.42 -5.74 -21.11
C THR A 10 14.21 -4.83 -19.91
N CYS A 11 12.93 -4.51 -19.64
CA CYS A 11 12.42 -3.70 -18.52
C CYS A 11 12.67 -4.31 -17.12
N ARG A 12 13.59 -5.28 -16.99
CA ARG A 12 13.66 -6.21 -15.86
C ARG A 12 14.75 -5.90 -14.82
N GLU A 13 15.66 -4.96 -15.09
CA GLU A 13 16.86 -4.78 -14.24
C GLU A 13 16.92 -3.44 -13.47
N ARG A 14 15.91 -2.56 -13.59
CA ARG A 14 15.93 -1.25 -12.92
C ARG A 14 15.13 -1.18 -11.60
N SER A 15 14.56 -2.31 -11.15
CA SER A 15 13.59 -2.36 -10.04
C SER A 15 14.17 -2.67 -8.65
N TRP A 16 15.49 -2.90 -8.49
CA TRP A 16 16.01 -3.50 -7.24
C TRP A 16 17.19 -2.76 -6.55
N MET A 17 17.64 -1.59 -7.01
CA MET A 17 18.82 -0.92 -6.44
C MET A 17 18.63 0.55 -6.03
N GLY A 18 17.39 0.99 -5.76
CA GLY A 18 17.07 2.42 -5.58
C GLY A 18 16.94 2.97 -4.16
N ASN A 19 16.42 2.21 -3.19
CA ASN A 19 15.86 2.80 -1.97
C ASN A 19 16.43 2.28 -0.64
N ALA A 20 17.74 2.01 -0.59
CA ALA A 20 18.45 2.01 0.69
C ALA A 20 18.91 3.44 1.02
N ARG A 21 17.99 4.36 1.32
CA ARG A 21 18.32 5.73 1.71
C ARG A 21 17.71 6.09 3.06
N ASN A 22 18.62 6.23 4.04
CA ASN A 22 18.47 7.02 5.28
C ASN A 22 17.26 6.68 6.17
N TYR A 23 17.48 5.81 7.15
CA TYR A 23 16.69 5.79 8.39
C TYR A 23 16.82 7.16 9.08
N GLN A 24 15.89 8.08 8.82
CA GLN A 24 15.64 9.21 9.70
C GLN A 24 14.71 8.76 10.85
N PRO A 25 14.84 9.33 12.06
CA PRO A 25 13.89 9.06 13.14
C PRO A 25 12.49 9.44 12.65
N MET A 26 11.61 8.43 12.61
CA MET A 26 10.33 8.44 11.90
C MET A 26 9.40 9.54 12.41
N GLN A 27 9.06 10.48 11.54
CA GLN A 27 7.87 11.31 11.73
C GLN A 27 6.65 10.39 11.67
N SER A 28 5.79 10.43 12.69
CA SER A 28 4.53 9.69 12.70
C SER A 28 3.70 10.07 11.47
N VAL A 29 3.42 9.08 10.61
CA VAL A 29 2.61 9.28 9.41
C VAL A 29 1.14 9.22 9.82
N MET A 30 0.48 10.39 9.80
CA MET A 30 -0.94 10.53 10.14
C MET A 30 -1.80 10.43 8.89
N LEU A 31 -2.49 9.31 8.70
CA LEU A 31 -3.35 9.08 7.53
C LEU A 31 -4.81 9.43 7.86
N PRO A 32 -5.56 10.03 6.90
CA PRO A 32 -6.98 10.24 7.06
C PRO A 32 -7.73 8.90 7.13
N ALA A 33 -8.66 8.76 8.07
CA ALA A 33 -9.54 7.61 8.14
C ALA A 33 -10.68 7.71 7.10
N PRO A 34 -11.22 6.58 6.59
CA PRO A 34 -12.43 6.59 5.78
C PRO A 34 -13.60 7.22 6.55
N PRO A 35 -14.45 8.01 5.88
CA PRO A 35 -15.74 8.37 6.44
C PRO A 35 -16.66 7.14 6.51
N VAL A 36 -17.46 7.06 7.57
CA VAL A 36 -18.47 6.01 7.76
C VAL A 36 -19.86 6.62 7.56
N GLN A 37 -20.63 6.07 6.63
CA GLN A 37 -22.04 6.41 6.45
C GLN A 37 -22.91 5.40 7.21
N TYR A 38 -23.68 5.89 8.16
CA TYR A 38 -24.64 5.08 8.92
C TYR A 38 -25.96 4.94 8.15
N GLY A 39 -26.79 3.96 8.53
CA GLY A 39 -28.07 3.69 7.88
C GLY A 39 -29.10 4.82 7.99
N ASP A 40 -28.90 5.77 8.91
CA ASP A 40 -29.68 7.00 9.05
C ASP A 40 -29.21 8.13 8.12
N GLY A 41 -28.22 7.87 7.26
CA GLY A 41 -27.63 8.83 6.33
C GLY A 41 -26.54 9.72 6.95
N LYS A 42 -26.27 9.60 8.25
CA LYS A 42 -25.22 10.38 8.91
C LYS A 42 -23.84 9.93 8.43
N ILE A 43 -23.01 10.89 8.03
CA ILE A 43 -21.60 10.66 7.69
C ILE A 43 -20.73 11.12 8.87
N VAL A 44 -19.92 10.21 9.41
CA VAL A 44 -18.95 10.52 10.46
C VAL A 44 -17.55 10.32 9.88
N THR A 45 -16.77 11.39 9.90
CA THR A 45 -15.34 11.34 9.58
C THR A 45 -14.57 11.05 10.85
N SER A 46 -13.99 9.85 10.93
CA SER A 46 -13.10 9.50 12.03
C SER A 46 -11.84 10.38 12.02
N PRO A 47 -11.21 10.64 13.18
CA PRO A 47 -9.95 11.35 13.22
C PRO A 47 -8.87 10.60 12.42
N ALA A 48 -7.89 11.35 11.93
CA ALA A 48 -6.70 10.75 11.33
C ALA A 48 -6.04 9.77 12.32
N PHE A 49 -5.46 8.69 11.79
CA PHE A 49 -4.82 7.66 12.58
C PHE A 49 -3.32 7.63 12.34
N ASN A 50 -2.57 7.22 13.36
CA ASN A 50 -1.14 6.98 13.25
C ASN A 50 -0.90 5.63 12.57
N LEU A 51 -0.19 5.63 11.43
CA LEU A 51 0.14 4.41 10.70
C LEU A 51 0.97 3.44 11.55
N GLU A 52 1.88 3.94 12.39
CA GLU A 52 2.77 3.10 13.19
C GLU A 52 2.00 2.21 14.17
N ASP A 53 0.85 2.66 14.68
CA ASP A 53 0.00 1.86 15.56
C ASP A 53 -0.54 0.62 14.82
N VAL A 54 -0.90 0.79 13.54
CA VAL A 54 -1.37 -0.31 12.69
C VAL A 54 -0.21 -1.24 12.30
N LEU A 55 0.96 -0.66 12.00
CA LEU A 55 2.15 -1.45 11.64
C LEU A 55 2.68 -2.25 12.83
N ALA A 56 2.59 -1.73 14.05
CA ALA A 56 2.96 -2.46 15.26
C ALA A 56 2.18 -3.77 15.41
N ASP A 57 0.89 -3.76 15.08
CA ASP A 57 0.07 -4.98 15.08
C ASP A 57 0.32 -5.84 13.83
N PHE A 58 0.54 -5.23 12.66
CA PHE A 58 0.90 -5.95 11.43
C PHE A 58 2.17 -6.80 11.63
N LEU A 59 3.19 -6.27 12.31
CA LEU A 59 4.45 -6.98 12.58
C LEU A 59 4.26 -8.29 13.37
N ARG A 60 3.14 -8.44 14.08
CA ARG A 60 2.80 -9.63 14.88
C ARG A 60 2.03 -10.68 14.10
N LEU A 61 1.62 -10.38 12.86
CA LEU A 61 0.84 -11.31 12.04
C LEU A 61 1.69 -12.46 11.50
N GLN A 62 1.07 -13.64 11.43
CA GLN A 62 1.61 -14.78 10.70
C GLN A 62 1.57 -14.53 9.19
N GLU A 63 2.41 -15.24 8.44
CA GLU A 63 2.61 -15.04 6.99
C GLU A 63 1.30 -15.02 6.20
N ARG A 64 0.41 -15.99 6.43
CA ARG A 64 -0.91 -16.04 5.77
C ARG A 64 -1.73 -14.76 6.01
N ALA A 65 -1.78 -14.28 7.26
CA ALA A 65 -2.52 -13.07 7.61
C ALA A 65 -1.86 -11.81 7.04
N ARG A 66 -0.52 -11.78 6.94
CA ARG A 66 0.20 -10.69 6.26
C ARG A 66 -0.11 -10.66 4.77
N SER A 67 -0.08 -11.81 4.09
CA SER A 67 -0.44 -11.90 2.67
C SER A 67 -1.89 -11.47 2.44
N GLU A 68 -2.82 -11.81 3.33
CA GLU A 68 -4.21 -11.37 3.25
C GLU A 68 -4.32 -9.84 3.44
N PHE A 69 -3.63 -9.28 4.44
CA PHE A 69 -3.56 -7.83 4.65
C PHE A 69 -3.04 -7.12 3.40
N LEU A 70 -1.90 -7.56 2.86
CA LEU A 70 -1.26 -6.96 1.69
C LEU A 70 -2.13 -7.08 0.44
N SER A 71 -2.86 -8.20 0.29
CA SER A 71 -3.80 -8.41 -0.82
C SER A 71 -4.97 -7.43 -0.75
N ILE A 72 -5.58 -7.26 0.43
CA ILE A 72 -6.69 -6.32 0.64
C ILE A 72 -6.22 -4.87 0.47
N PHE A 73 -5.03 -4.55 0.99
CA PHE A 73 -4.39 -3.25 0.83
C PHE A 73 -4.18 -2.93 -0.65
N ALA A 74 -3.51 -3.81 -1.40
CA ALA A 74 -3.27 -3.63 -2.84
C ALA A 74 -4.57 -3.53 -3.65
N HIS A 75 -5.57 -4.36 -3.33
CA HIS A 75 -6.87 -4.31 -3.98
C HIS A 75 -7.59 -2.98 -3.74
N SER A 76 -7.69 -2.54 -2.49
CA SER A 76 -8.36 -1.28 -2.13
C SER A 76 -7.68 -0.08 -2.79
N LEU A 77 -6.35 -0.09 -2.80
CA LEU A 77 -5.55 0.94 -3.46
C LEU A 77 -5.82 0.95 -4.98
N THR A 78 -5.90 -0.21 -5.62
CA THR A 78 -6.23 -0.34 -7.05
C THR A 78 -7.61 0.24 -7.38
N VAL A 79 -8.62 -0.01 -6.53
CA VAL A 79 -9.98 0.53 -6.71
C VAL A 79 -9.97 2.06 -6.64
N ASP A 80 -9.31 2.63 -5.63
CA ASP A 80 -9.20 4.08 -5.48
C ASP A 80 -8.43 4.74 -6.64
N MET A 81 -7.40 4.06 -7.15
CA MET A 81 -6.63 4.51 -8.32
C MET A 81 -7.47 4.51 -9.60
N ARG A 82 -8.29 3.47 -9.82
CA ARG A 82 -9.18 3.40 -10.98
C ARG A 82 -10.15 4.58 -11.01
N ALA A 83 -10.80 4.84 -9.88
CA ALA A 83 -11.74 5.95 -9.74
C ALA A 83 -11.07 7.32 -9.95
N ALA A 84 -9.82 7.49 -9.49
CA ALA A 84 -9.12 8.77 -9.59
C ALA A 84 -8.53 9.06 -10.98
N LEU A 85 -8.08 8.02 -11.70
CA LEU A 85 -7.21 8.17 -12.87
C LEU A 85 -7.66 7.44 -14.13
N LEU A 86 -8.34 6.30 -14.02
CA LEU A 86 -8.57 5.41 -15.17
C LEU A 86 -10.00 5.49 -15.74
N ASP A 87 -10.94 6.05 -14.98
CA ASP A 87 -12.29 6.34 -15.48
C ASP A 87 -12.34 7.60 -16.37
N ARG A 88 -11.19 8.27 -16.56
CA ARG A 88 -11.01 9.39 -17.50
C ARG A 88 -9.67 9.24 -18.24
N PRO A 89 -9.49 9.88 -19.41
CA PRO A 89 -8.17 9.98 -20.02
C PRO A 89 -7.17 10.62 -19.04
N VAL A 90 -6.04 9.93 -18.81
CA VAL A 90 -4.96 10.42 -17.94
C VAL A 90 -4.31 11.63 -18.59
N SER A 91 -4.33 12.77 -17.91
CA SER A 91 -3.63 13.97 -18.39
C SER A 91 -2.12 13.82 -18.24
N GLU A 92 -1.32 14.56 -19.02
CA GLU A 92 0.15 14.55 -18.83
C GLU A 92 0.57 14.93 -17.41
N LYS A 93 -0.18 15.82 -16.74
CA LYS A 93 0.03 16.17 -15.33
C LYS A 93 -0.23 15.00 -14.37
N ASP A 94 -1.09 14.06 -14.74
CA ASP A 94 -1.43 12.88 -13.95
C ASP A 94 -0.57 11.66 -14.29
N ALA A 95 0.29 11.73 -15.32
CA ALA A 95 1.07 10.60 -15.80
C ALA A 95 2.12 10.12 -14.77
N GLU A 96 2.83 11.04 -14.11
CA GLU A 96 3.78 10.69 -13.03
C GLU A 96 3.06 10.01 -11.86
N LYS A 97 1.88 10.53 -11.50
CA LYS A 97 1.03 9.98 -10.45
C LYS A 97 0.58 8.56 -10.80
N ALA A 98 0.13 8.32 -12.03
CA ALA A 98 -0.27 6.99 -12.51
C ALA A 98 0.92 6.00 -12.53
N TYR A 99 2.10 6.46 -12.96
CA TYR A 99 3.32 5.66 -12.94
C TYR A 99 3.69 5.23 -11.51
N GLN A 100 3.73 6.17 -10.56
CA GLN A 100 4.10 5.87 -9.17
C GLN A 100 3.12 4.88 -8.53
N ILE A 101 1.84 5.08 -8.82
CA ILE A 101 0.77 4.18 -8.43
C ILE A 101 1.01 2.75 -8.90
N ASN A 102 1.33 2.58 -10.18
CA ASN A 102 1.60 1.27 -10.77
C ASN A 102 2.84 0.62 -10.14
N GLU A 103 3.86 1.41 -9.82
CA GLU A 103 5.06 0.92 -9.14
C GLU A 103 4.76 0.42 -7.71
N TRP A 104 3.94 1.13 -6.93
CA TRP A 104 3.50 0.66 -5.62
C TRP A 104 2.74 -0.67 -5.72
N LEU A 105 1.81 -0.79 -6.68
CA LEU A 105 1.07 -2.05 -6.90
C LEU A 105 2.00 -3.19 -7.31
N HIS A 106 2.99 -2.93 -8.17
CA HIS A 106 4.00 -3.91 -8.55
C HIS A 106 4.81 -4.39 -7.35
N GLN A 107 5.25 -3.49 -6.46
CA GLN A 107 5.99 -3.85 -5.25
C GLN A 107 5.16 -4.65 -4.25
N LEU A 108 3.89 -4.26 -4.06
CA LEU A 108 2.95 -4.99 -3.20
C LEU A 108 2.66 -6.40 -3.71
N THR A 109 2.32 -6.51 -5.00
CA THR A 109 2.02 -7.81 -5.62
C THR A 109 3.25 -8.70 -5.74
N SER A 110 4.44 -8.12 -5.92
CA SER A 110 5.71 -8.87 -5.84
C SER A 110 5.93 -9.46 -4.45
N SER A 111 5.58 -8.74 -3.38
CA SER A 111 5.69 -9.23 -2.00
C SER A 111 4.73 -10.40 -1.71
N LEU A 112 3.63 -10.51 -2.47
CA LEU A 112 2.68 -11.64 -2.39
C LEU A 112 3.17 -12.88 -3.15
N ASN A 113 4.21 -12.78 -3.97
CA ASN A 113 4.76 -13.92 -4.69
C ASN A 113 5.63 -14.76 -3.74
N PRO A 114 5.37 -16.07 -3.57
CA PRO A 114 6.19 -16.93 -2.70
C PRO A 114 7.69 -16.90 -3.02
N THR A 115 8.06 -16.71 -4.29
CA THR A 115 9.46 -16.67 -4.73
C THR A 115 10.17 -15.33 -4.49
N HIS A 116 9.41 -14.29 -4.15
CA HIS A 116 9.90 -12.93 -3.88
C HIS A 116 9.36 -12.40 -2.54
N SER A 117 8.95 -13.31 -1.65
CA SER A 117 8.39 -12.96 -0.35
C SER A 117 9.40 -12.14 0.45
N ARG A 118 8.92 -11.02 0.97
CA ARG A 118 9.72 -10.10 1.77
C ARG A 118 9.61 -10.49 3.25
N GLY A 119 10.60 -10.09 4.03
CA GLY A 119 10.48 -10.20 5.49
C GLY A 119 9.38 -9.28 6.01
N VAL A 120 8.72 -9.63 7.12
CA VAL A 120 7.65 -8.81 7.74
C VAL A 120 8.06 -7.34 7.98
N ALA A 121 9.33 -7.10 8.32
CA ALA A 121 9.87 -5.75 8.50
C ALA A 121 9.98 -4.97 7.17
N GLU A 122 10.31 -5.64 6.07
CA GLU A 122 10.38 -5.06 4.73
C GLU A 122 8.98 -4.78 4.16
N GLU A 123 8.01 -5.66 4.45
CA GLU A 123 6.60 -5.44 4.11
C GLU A 123 6.04 -4.20 4.84
N ALA A 124 6.32 -4.07 6.14
CA ALA A 124 5.96 -2.89 6.92
C ALA A 124 6.68 -1.63 6.42
N GLY A 125 7.95 -1.75 6.02
CA GLY A 125 8.72 -0.69 5.37
C GLY A 125 8.06 -0.20 4.08
N LEU A 126 7.65 -1.13 3.21
CA LEU A 126 6.94 -0.81 1.98
C LEU A 126 5.63 -0.03 2.23
N ILE A 127 4.81 -0.48 3.19
CA ILE A 127 3.56 0.23 3.54
C ILE A 127 3.86 1.66 4.01
N ARG A 128 4.91 1.83 4.81
CA ARG A 128 5.35 3.15 5.29
C ARG A 128 5.81 4.06 4.16
N ASP A 129 6.61 3.55 3.24
CA ASP A 129 7.09 4.31 2.08
C ASP A 129 5.93 4.77 1.21
N ILE A 130 4.97 3.88 0.91
CA ILE A 130 3.75 4.21 0.17
C ILE A 130 2.97 5.31 0.88
N ALA A 131 2.80 5.20 2.20
CA ALA A 131 2.06 6.19 2.98
C ALA A 131 2.75 7.56 3.00
N ALA A 132 4.07 7.59 3.19
CA ALA A 132 4.84 8.84 3.19
C ALA A 132 4.80 9.52 1.82
N GLU A 133 4.97 8.76 0.74
CA GLU A 133 4.93 9.30 -0.62
C GLU A 133 3.51 9.70 -1.06
N SER A 134 2.47 9.11 -0.48
CA SER A 134 1.08 9.39 -0.87
C SER A 134 0.70 10.87 -0.79
N PHE A 135 1.24 11.61 0.19
CA PHE A 135 1.00 13.04 0.36
C PHE A 135 1.53 13.87 -0.82
N ARG A 136 2.68 13.48 -1.39
CA ARG A 136 3.25 14.16 -2.56
C ARG A 136 2.31 14.11 -3.76
N TYR A 137 1.52 13.04 -3.87
CA TYR A 137 0.62 12.79 -5.00
C TYR A 137 -0.85 13.09 -4.67
N GLY A 138 -1.18 13.57 -3.47
CA GLY A 138 -2.56 13.79 -3.02
C GLY A 138 -3.37 12.48 -3.02
N LEU A 139 -2.78 11.42 -2.46
CA LEU A 139 -3.33 10.05 -2.42
C LEU A 139 -3.50 9.53 -1.00
N GLU A 140 -3.15 10.31 0.02
CA GLU A 140 -3.21 9.95 1.44
C GLU A 140 -4.61 9.46 1.86
N GLY A 141 -5.67 10.04 1.26
CA GLY A 141 -7.05 9.58 1.42
C GLY A 141 -7.27 8.12 1.00
N GLY A 142 -6.76 7.75 -0.19
CA GLY A 142 -6.91 6.38 -0.70
C GLY A 142 -6.01 5.39 0.04
N VAL A 143 -4.79 5.80 0.37
CA VAL A 143 -3.89 4.97 1.19
C VAL A 143 -4.46 4.73 2.58
N GLY A 144 -5.01 5.76 3.24
CA GLY A 144 -5.68 5.63 4.54
C GLY A 144 -6.85 4.64 4.50
N ARG A 145 -7.68 4.68 3.46
CA ARG A 145 -8.76 3.70 3.24
C ARG A 145 -8.22 2.30 3.06
N ALA A 146 -7.20 2.13 2.22
CA ALA A 146 -6.59 0.83 1.95
C ALA A 146 -5.98 0.21 3.23
N VAL A 147 -5.28 1.00 4.05
CA VAL A 147 -4.75 0.52 5.35
C VAL A 147 -5.88 0.07 6.26
N MET A 148 -6.96 0.86 6.36
CA MET A 148 -8.10 0.53 7.22
C MET A 148 -8.88 -0.70 6.73
N ALA A 149 -8.95 -0.92 5.42
CA ALA A 149 -9.52 -2.16 4.86
C ALA A 149 -8.67 -3.38 5.27
N GLY A 150 -7.34 -3.28 5.14
CA GLY A 150 -6.40 -4.32 5.57
C GLY A 150 -6.43 -4.56 7.09
N LYS A 151 -6.63 -3.51 7.89
CA LYS A 151 -6.70 -3.59 9.36
C LYS A 151 -7.79 -4.56 9.86
N SER A 152 -8.83 -4.82 9.07
CA SER A 152 -9.83 -5.84 9.40
C SER A 152 -9.23 -7.25 9.59
N VAL A 153 -8.14 -7.57 8.90
CA VAL A 153 -7.40 -8.84 9.03
C VAL A 153 -6.68 -8.92 10.37
N ILE A 154 -6.12 -7.80 10.84
CA ILE A 154 -5.47 -7.70 12.14
C ILE A 154 -6.46 -8.01 13.25
N ALA A 155 -7.63 -7.35 13.24
CA ALA A 155 -8.68 -7.57 14.24
C ALA A 155 -9.09 -9.05 14.34
N ARG A 156 -9.39 -9.70 13.21
CA ARG A 156 -9.75 -11.13 13.17
C ARG A 156 -8.64 -12.05 13.65
N SER A 157 -7.40 -11.75 13.30
CA SER A 157 -6.24 -12.58 13.64
C SER A 157 -5.92 -12.50 15.15
N LEU A 158 -6.05 -11.32 15.74
CA LEU A 158 -5.86 -11.11 17.18
C LEU A 158 -6.99 -11.73 18.01
N GLU A 159 -8.25 -11.63 17.58
CA GLU A 159 -9.39 -12.32 18.22
C GLU A 159 -9.20 -13.84 18.23
N THR A 160 -8.63 -14.40 17.16
CA THR A 160 -8.34 -15.83 17.04
C THR A 160 -7.24 -16.28 18.01
N LEU A 161 -6.25 -15.42 18.30
CA LEU A 161 -5.21 -15.70 19.30
C LEU A 161 -5.77 -15.67 20.72
N VAL A 162 -6.62 -14.68 21.04
CA VAL A 162 -7.28 -14.57 22.36
C VAL A 162 -8.24 -15.74 22.60
N SER A 163 -8.97 -16.18 21.58
CA SER A 163 -9.91 -17.30 21.68
C SER A 163 -9.22 -18.67 21.77
N ARG A 164 -7.93 -18.76 21.43
CA ARG A 164 -7.14 -20.00 21.46
C ARG A 164 -6.35 -20.23 22.73
N GLY A 165 -6.27 -19.25 23.64
CA GLY A 165 -5.80 -19.43 25.02
C GLY A 165 -4.58 -20.34 25.17
N ASP A 166 -3.41 -19.84 24.76
CA ASP A 166 -2.10 -20.24 25.29
C ASP A 166 -1.48 -19.03 26.00
#